data_AF-A0A1S1R047-F1
#
_entry.id   AF-A0A1S1R047-F1
#
_cell.length_a   1.000
_cell.length_b   1.000
_cell.length_c   1.000
_cell.angle_alpha   90.00
_cell.angle_beta   90.00
_cell.angle_gamma   90.00
#
_symmetry.space_group_name_H-M   'P 1'
#
loop_
_entity.id
_entity.type
_entity.pdbx_description
1 polymer ?
#
loop_
_entity_poly.entity_id
_entity_poly.type
_entity_poly.pdbx_seq_one_letter_code
_entity_poly.pdbx_strand_id
1 'polypeptide(L)'
;MTGSDTIPTGRRAAAGDPAGIRIRIEATDLPGRDLPRHRGIQVGVQRRNSQQDLLDLHPGDAPTAVWTLPATATPTQAGLDITGPHIQGRPGGRFIYLSWGTVDGAGTFARFSRAKLMFDAVDPATLDAARRTGGLLARLKLSDARGNPLCAAVRPPLIDWSAGQVG
;
A
#
# COMPACT_ATOMS: atom_id res chain seq x y z
N MET A 1 -13.29 16.28 -57.36
CA MET A 1 -12.21 15.96 -56.41
C MET A 1 -12.77 16.14 -55.00
N THR A 2 -13.34 15.10 -54.38
CA THR A 2 -12.66 14.21 -53.40
C THR A 2 -11.83 15.02 -52.40
N GLY A 3 -12.09 15.02 -51.10
CA GLY A 3 -13.10 14.41 -50.24
C GLY A 3 -12.76 14.93 -48.83
N SER A 4 -13.77 15.36 -48.06
CA SER A 4 -13.53 15.79 -46.68
C SER A 4 -13.13 14.59 -45.84
N ASP A 5 -11.88 14.59 -45.41
CA ASP A 5 -11.28 13.58 -44.57
C ASP A 5 -11.92 13.66 -43.18
N THR A 6 -12.86 12.76 -42.92
CA THR A 6 -13.47 12.62 -41.59
C THR A 6 -12.47 11.84 -40.75
N ILE A 7 -11.71 12.55 -39.91
CA ILE A 7 -10.89 11.95 -38.86
C ILE A 7 -11.83 11.09 -37.99
N PRO A 8 -11.61 9.77 -37.86
CA PRO A 8 -12.39 8.98 -36.92
C PRO A 8 -11.91 9.35 -35.52
N THR A 9 -12.74 10.10 -34.79
CA THR A 9 -12.59 10.32 -33.35
C THR A 9 -12.55 8.94 -32.70
N GLY A 10 -11.34 8.53 -32.30
CA GLY A 10 -11.06 7.22 -31.74
C GLY A 10 -12.09 6.87 -30.68
N ARG A 11 -12.77 5.73 -30.90
CA ARG A 11 -13.69 5.12 -29.95
C ARG A 11 -12.98 5.01 -28.60
N ARG A 12 -13.34 5.85 -27.63
CA ARG A 12 -12.93 5.68 -26.24
C ARG A 12 -13.30 4.26 -25.83
N ALA A 13 -12.30 3.43 -25.53
CA ALA A 13 -12.57 2.16 -24.88
C ALA A 13 -13.32 2.47 -23.57
N ALA A 14 -14.45 1.78 -23.35
CA ALA A 14 -15.14 1.87 -22.09
C ALA A 14 -14.16 1.48 -20.98
N ALA A 15 -14.00 2.35 -19.97
CA ALA A 15 -13.36 1.95 -18.73
C ALA A 15 -14.16 0.77 -18.18
N GLY A 16 -13.52 -0.40 -18.04
CA GLY A 16 -14.19 -1.57 -17.47
C GLY A 16 -14.67 -1.29 -16.04
N ASP A 17 -15.59 -2.12 -15.55
CA ASP A 17 -16.19 -1.86 -14.24
C ASP A 17 -15.16 -1.91 -13.09
N PRO A 18 -15.31 -1.07 -12.06
CA PRO A 18 -14.53 -1.18 -10.84
C PRO A 18 -14.69 -2.57 -10.21
N ALA A 19 -13.59 -3.15 -9.73
CA ALA A 19 -13.62 -4.43 -9.03
C ALA A 19 -13.13 -4.26 -7.59
N GLY A 20 -13.80 -4.92 -6.66
CA GLY A 20 -13.32 -5.03 -5.28
C GLY A 20 -12.12 -5.97 -5.21
N ILE A 21 -11.07 -5.55 -4.51
CA ILE A 21 -9.88 -6.36 -4.23
C ILE A 21 -9.55 -6.29 -2.74
N ARG A 22 -8.80 -7.29 -2.26
CA ARG A 22 -8.18 -7.30 -0.94
C ARG A 22 -6.68 -7.15 -1.09
N ILE A 23 -6.07 -6.25 -0.33
CA ILE A 23 -4.62 -6.08 -0.29
C ILE A 23 -4.10 -6.66 1.02
N ARG A 24 -3.30 -7.71 0.93
CA ARG A 24 -2.66 -8.34 2.09
C ARG A 24 -1.21 -7.90 2.17
N ILE A 25 -0.77 -7.48 3.34
CA ILE A 25 0.61 -7.13 3.63
C ILE A 25 1.14 -8.18 4.61
N GLU A 26 2.24 -8.82 4.25
CA GLU A 26 2.95 -9.77 5.10
C GLU A 26 4.36 -9.25 5.35
N ALA A 27 4.57 -8.83 6.59
CA ALA A 27 5.80 -8.21 7.05
C ALA A 27 6.57 -9.13 7.99
N THR A 28 7.89 -9.12 7.83
CA THR A 28 8.86 -9.80 8.70
C THR A 28 9.95 -8.81 9.13
N ASP A 29 10.88 -9.25 9.99
CA ASP A 29 12.10 -8.49 10.33
C ASP A 29 11.75 -7.07 10.80
N LEU A 30 10.98 -7.00 11.89
CA LEU A 30 10.56 -5.74 12.49
C LEU A 30 11.74 -5.09 13.26
N PRO A 31 11.74 -3.75 13.44
CA PRO A 31 12.91 -3.00 13.94
C PRO A 31 13.24 -3.21 15.43
N GLY A 32 12.54 -4.12 16.12
CA GLY A 32 12.63 -4.31 17.56
C GLY A 32 11.72 -3.36 18.33
N ARG A 33 11.44 -3.74 19.58
CA ARG A 33 10.58 -2.97 20.50
C ARG A 33 11.25 -1.70 21.01
N ASP A 34 12.57 -1.71 21.10
CA ASP A 34 13.34 -0.68 21.79
C ASP A 34 14.55 -0.26 20.95
N LEU A 35 14.55 1.01 20.51
CA LEU A 35 15.66 1.69 19.86
C LEU A 35 16.19 2.79 20.79
N PRO A 36 17.43 3.29 20.63
CA PRO A 36 18.04 4.22 21.59
C PRO A 36 17.14 5.37 22.06
N ARG A 37 16.32 5.95 21.17
CA ARG A 37 15.41 7.09 21.45
C ARG A 37 13.93 6.74 21.62
N HIS A 38 13.53 5.51 21.34
CA HIS A 38 12.11 5.10 21.34
C HIS A 38 11.96 3.74 22.02
N ARG A 39 11.05 3.65 22.98
CA ARG A 39 10.73 2.42 23.71
C ARG A 39 9.29 2.02 23.46
N GLY A 40 9.01 0.72 23.41
CA GLY A 40 7.64 0.24 23.13
C GLY A 40 7.16 0.63 21.73
N ILE A 41 8.03 0.50 20.73
CA ILE A 41 7.72 0.77 19.33
C ILE A 41 6.59 -0.13 18.85
N GLN A 42 5.66 0.45 18.10
CA GLN A 42 4.59 -0.24 17.40
C GLN A 42 4.51 0.25 15.95
N VAL A 43 3.93 -0.57 15.09
CA VAL A 43 3.67 -0.26 13.68
C VAL A 43 2.23 -0.59 13.31
N GLY A 44 1.59 0.25 12.50
CA GLY A 44 0.26 0.00 11.97
C GLY A 44 0.04 0.64 10.60
N VAL A 45 -1.05 0.26 9.94
CA VAL A 45 -1.45 0.85 8.66
C VAL A 45 -2.27 2.11 8.90
N GLN A 46 -1.82 3.25 8.38
CA GLN A 46 -2.50 4.53 8.60
C GLN A 46 -3.72 4.68 7.69
N ARG A 47 -4.87 5.01 8.29
CA ARG A 47 -6.07 5.38 7.55
C ARG A 47 -5.88 6.68 6.78
N ARG A 48 -6.55 6.79 5.63
CA ARG A 48 -6.64 8.04 4.88
C ARG A 48 -7.33 9.11 5.72
N ASN A 49 -6.80 10.33 5.69
CA ASN A 49 -7.30 11.51 6.40
C ASN A 49 -7.28 11.45 7.94
N SER A 50 -6.64 10.44 8.54
CA SER A 50 -6.46 10.39 9.99
C SER A 50 -5.05 9.89 10.31
N GLN A 51 -4.29 10.65 11.10
CA GLN A 51 -2.94 10.25 11.51
C GLN A 51 -2.93 9.35 12.75
N GLN A 52 -3.98 9.42 13.57
CA GLN A 52 -4.11 8.66 14.81
C GLN A 52 -4.90 7.35 14.65
N ASP A 53 -5.62 7.21 13.54
CA ASP A 53 -6.38 6.00 13.21
C ASP A 53 -5.45 5.03 12.45
N LEU A 54 -4.85 4.10 13.20
CA LEU A 54 -4.01 3.03 12.69
C LEU A 54 -4.73 1.70 12.82
N LEU A 55 -4.78 0.96 11.71
CA LEU A 55 -5.29 -0.40 11.69
C LEU A 55 -4.25 -1.36 12.28
N ASP A 56 -4.72 -2.21 13.19
CA ASP A 56 -4.03 -3.35 13.81
C ASP A 56 -2.56 -3.05 14.15
N LEU A 57 -2.35 -2.38 15.28
CA LEU A 57 -1.01 -2.10 15.77
C LEU A 57 -0.29 -3.40 16.15
N HIS A 58 0.91 -3.57 15.60
CA HIS A 58 1.82 -4.66 15.94
C HIS A 58 3.01 -4.15 16.75
N PRO A 59 3.44 -4.87 17.81
CA PRO A 59 4.70 -4.60 18.50
C PRO A 59 5.90 -4.66 17.55
N GLY A 60 6.88 -3.77 17.75
CA GLY A 60 8.10 -3.72 16.95
C GLY A 60 9.01 -4.96 17.08
N ASP A 61 8.78 -5.82 18.07
CA ASP A 61 9.45 -7.11 18.27
C ASP A 61 8.59 -8.32 17.87
N ALA A 62 7.41 -8.10 17.27
CA ALA A 62 6.62 -9.20 16.76
C ALA A 62 7.40 -9.94 15.64
N PRO A 63 7.31 -11.28 15.55
CA PRO A 63 8.01 -12.05 14.52
C PRO A 63 7.48 -11.71 13.11
N THR A 64 6.20 -11.36 13.03
CA THR A 64 5.51 -10.98 11.79
C THR A 64 4.43 -9.94 12.09
N ALA A 65 4.10 -9.12 11.09
CA ALA A 65 2.92 -8.27 11.09
C ALA A 65 2.11 -8.50 9.81
N VAL A 66 0.79 -8.60 9.93
CA VAL A 66 -0.09 -8.92 8.79
C VAL A 66 -1.31 -8.01 8.81
N TRP A 67 -1.60 -7.39 7.67
CA TRP A 67 -2.79 -6.57 7.48
C TRP A 67 -3.53 -6.99 6.22
N THR A 68 -4.86 -6.93 6.24
CA THR A 68 -5.69 -7.11 5.04
C THR A 68 -6.63 -5.91 4.86
N LEU A 69 -6.49 -5.21 3.75
CA LEU A 69 -7.17 -3.94 3.47
C LEU A 69 -8.18 -4.12 2.32
N PRO A 70 -9.42 -3.61 2.44
CA PRO A 70 -10.30 -3.49 1.29
C PRO A 70 -9.82 -2.37 0.37
N ALA A 71 -9.86 -2.63 -0.94
CA ALA A 71 -9.62 -1.63 -1.97
C ALA A 71 -10.50 -1.87 -3.21
N THR A 72 -10.54 -0.88 -4.09
CA THR A 72 -11.23 -0.94 -5.38
C THR A 72 -10.22 -0.64 -6.47
N ALA A 73 -10.16 -1.53 -7.47
CA ALA A 73 -9.34 -1.38 -8.66
C ALA A 73 -10.21 -0.92 -9.84
N THR A 74 -10.00 0.32 -10.27
CA THR A 74 -10.77 0.95 -11.34
C THR A 74 -9.90 1.10 -12.60
N PRO A 75 -10.31 0.50 -13.73
CA PRO A 75 -9.68 0.76 -15.02
C PRO A 75 -9.70 2.24 -15.42
N THR A 76 -8.55 2.75 -15.85
CA THR A 76 -8.37 4.09 -16.38
C THR A 76 -7.55 4.05 -17.66
N GLN A 77 -7.46 5.16 -18.38
CA GLN A 77 -6.59 5.26 -19.56
C GLN A 77 -5.10 5.09 -19.24
N ALA A 78 -4.69 5.31 -17.99
CA ALA A 78 -3.30 5.20 -17.53
C ALA A 78 -3.00 3.86 -16.83
N GLY A 79 -3.91 2.90 -16.86
CA GLY A 79 -3.84 1.64 -16.11
C GLY A 79 -4.87 1.58 -14.98
N LEU A 80 -4.60 0.81 -13.93
CA LEU A 80 -5.51 0.66 -12.79
C LEU A 80 -5.29 1.75 -11.73
N ASP A 81 -6.35 2.46 -11.35
CA ASP A 81 -6.36 3.30 -10.15
C ASP A 81 -6.87 2.50 -8.96
N ILE A 82 -6.03 2.38 -7.93
CA ILE A 82 -6.36 1.66 -6.69
C ILE A 82 -6.79 2.67 -5.64
N THR A 83 -7.97 2.46 -5.06
CA THR A 83 -8.54 3.36 -4.04
C THR A 83 -9.07 2.57 -2.85
N GLY A 84 -9.20 3.22 -1.70
CA GLY A 84 -9.73 2.58 -0.49
C GLY A 84 -9.44 3.38 0.78
N PRO A 85 -9.96 2.95 1.94
CA PRO A 85 -9.85 3.68 3.20
C PRO A 85 -8.41 3.88 3.70
N HIS A 86 -7.50 2.99 3.31
CA HIS A 86 -6.07 3.01 3.69
C HIS A 86 -5.15 3.36 2.50
N ILE A 87 -5.73 3.72 1.35
CA ILE A 87 -4.98 4.09 0.15
C ILE A 87 -4.87 5.61 0.10
N GLN A 88 -3.64 6.09 0.09
CA GLN A 88 -3.28 7.50 0.11
C GLN A 88 -2.87 7.97 -1.28
N GLY A 89 -2.63 9.29 -1.40
CA GLY A 89 -2.09 9.88 -2.63
C GLY A 89 -3.15 10.15 -3.71
N ARG A 90 -2.69 10.70 -4.83
CA ARG A 90 -3.50 11.00 -6.03
C ARG A 90 -3.42 9.84 -7.04
N PRO A 91 -4.32 9.76 -8.04
CA PRO A 91 -4.17 8.81 -9.14
C PRO A 91 -2.75 8.84 -9.74
N GLY A 92 -2.19 7.66 -10.02
CA GLY A 92 -0.80 7.48 -10.49
C GLY A 92 0.28 7.62 -9.42
N GLY A 93 -0.07 8.03 -8.19
CA GLY A 93 0.85 8.13 -7.04
C GLY A 93 0.23 7.54 -5.78
N ARG A 94 -0.53 6.45 -5.94
CA ARG A 94 -1.21 5.76 -4.85
C ARG A 94 -0.20 5.01 -3.99
N PHE A 95 -0.45 4.95 -2.68
CA PHE A 95 0.38 4.18 -1.75
C PHE A 95 -0.37 3.78 -0.48
N ILE A 96 0.15 2.80 0.25
CA ILE A 96 -0.26 2.48 1.64
C ILE A 96 0.76 3.10 2.60
N TYR A 97 0.28 3.65 3.72
CA TYR A 97 1.16 4.21 4.74
C TYR A 97 1.36 3.22 5.90
N LEU A 98 2.61 2.83 6.15
CA LEU A 98 3.03 2.23 7.42
C LEU A 98 3.57 3.31 8.34
N SER A 99 3.09 3.35 9.58
CA SER A 99 3.48 4.34 10.59
C SER A 99 4.06 3.67 11.82
N TRP A 100 5.26 4.08 12.20
CA TRP A 100 5.92 3.66 13.44
C TRP A 100 5.82 4.75 14.48
N GLY A 101 5.55 4.33 15.71
CA GLY A 101 5.36 5.22 16.83
C GLY A 101 5.38 4.49 18.16
N THR A 102 5.22 5.25 19.21
CA THR A 102 5.03 4.76 20.57
C THR A 102 3.64 5.16 21.04
N VAL A 103 3.01 4.33 21.85
CA VAL A 103 1.73 4.66 22.49
C VAL A 103 2.03 5.17 23.88
N ASP A 104 1.58 6.38 24.21
CA ASP A 104 1.76 6.94 25.56
C ASP A 104 0.79 6.33 26.58
N GLY A 105 0.92 6.71 27.86
CA GLY A 105 0.07 6.20 28.93
C GLY A 105 -1.43 6.56 28.79
N ALA A 106 -1.77 7.52 27.93
CA ALA A 106 -3.15 7.89 27.62
C ALA A 106 -3.68 7.19 26.37
N GLY A 107 -2.89 6.30 25.74
CA GLY A 107 -3.27 5.61 24.51
C GLY A 107 -3.03 6.42 23.23
N THR A 108 -2.36 7.56 23.32
CA THR A 108 -2.10 8.41 22.15
C THR A 108 -0.89 7.89 21.37
N PHE A 109 -1.08 7.68 20.07
CA PHE A 109 0.02 7.29 19.18
C PHE A 109 0.90 8.49 18.83
N ALA A 110 2.17 8.42 19.22
CA ALA A 110 3.21 9.39 18.89
C ALA A 110 4.12 8.82 17.80
N ARG A 111 3.82 9.18 16.55
CA ARG A 111 4.58 8.76 15.36
C ARG A 111 5.97 9.39 15.31
N PHE A 112 7.00 8.59 15.00
CA PHE A 112 8.35 9.09 14.71
C PHE A 112 8.93 8.66 13.35
N SER A 113 8.46 7.55 12.75
CA SER A 113 8.91 7.10 11.42
C SER A 113 7.75 6.59 10.57
N ARG A 114 7.95 6.53 9.24
CA ARG A 114 6.88 6.35 8.27
C ARG A 114 7.41 5.88 6.91
N ALA A 115 6.70 4.94 6.29
CA ALA A 115 7.02 4.35 4.99
C ALA A 115 5.78 4.29 4.08
N LYS A 116 6.00 4.46 2.78
CA LYS A 116 4.97 4.45 1.74
C LYS A 116 5.15 3.25 0.84
N LEU A 117 4.27 2.27 0.89
CA LEU A 117 4.28 1.13 -0.04
C LEU A 117 3.66 1.60 -1.36
N MET A 118 4.50 1.79 -2.38
CA MET A 118 4.11 2.49 -3.60
C MET A 118 3.49 1.54 -4.63
N PHE A 119 2.34 1.89 -5.19
CA PHE A 119 1.70 1.10 -6.26
C PHE A 119 2.28 1.39 -7.65
N ASP A 120 2.95 2.53 -7.83
CA ASP A 120 3.56 2.92 -9.11
C ASP A 120 4.71 2.00 -9.57
N ALA A 121 5.18 1.14 -8.68
CA ALA A 121 6.22 0.16 -8.94
C ALA A 121 5.71 -1.28 -9.06
N VAL A 122 4.38 -1.49 -9.03
CA VAL A 122 3.77 -2.80 -9.26
C VAL A 122 3.66 -3.02 -10.76
N ASP A 123 4.09 -4.20 -11.23
CA ASP A 123 3.92 -4.58 -12.63
C ASP A 123 2.43 -4.50 -13.03
N PRO A 124 2.08 -3.83 -14.15
CA PRO A 124 0.71 -3.75 -14.64
C PRO A 124 0.02 -5.11 -14.78
N ALA A 125 0.73 -6.14 -15.23
CA ALA A 125 0.20 -7.51 -15.34
C ALA A 125 -0.16 -8.10 -13.97
N THR A 126 0.62 -7.78 -12.93
CA THR A 126 0.32 -8.15 -11.54
C THR A 126 -0.93 -7.43 -11.02
N LEU A 127 -1.08 -6.13 -11.29
CA LEU A 127 -2.30 -5.40 -10.89
C LEU A 127 -3.54 -5.92 -11.64
N ASP A 128 -3.42 -6.22 -12.94
CA ASP A 128 -4.51 -6.79 -13.73
C ASP A 128 -4.89 -8.18 -13.25
N ALA A 129 -3.90 -9.01 -12.92
CA ALA A 129 -4.13 -10.32 -12.31
C ALA A 129 -4.82 -10.18 -10.95
N ALA A 130 -4.37 -9.27 -10.09
CA ALA A 130 -4.98 -9.01 -8.78
C ALA A 130 -6.43 -8.53 -8.91
N ARG A 131 -6.74 -7.70 -9.91
CA ARG A 131 -8.11 -7.28 -10.23
C ARG A 131 -8.98 -8.46 -10.64
N ARG A 132 -8.45 -9.42 -11.40
CA ARG A 132 -9.19 -10.63 -11.82
C ARG A 132 -9.37 -11.65 -10.70
N THR A 133 -8.36 -11.83 -9.85
CA THR A 133 -8.36 -12.82 -8.76
C THR A 133 -8.93 -12.28 -7.44
N GLY A 134 -9.10 -10.96 -7.34
CA GLY A 134 -9.61 -10.28 -6.14
C GLY A 134 -8.56 -10.03 -5.06
N GLY A 135 -7.27 -10.27 -5.31
CA GLY A 135 -6.24 -10.13 -4.26
C GLY A 135 -4.85 -9.73 -4.74
N LEU A 136 -4.23 -8.83 -3.96
CA LEU A 136 -2.86 -8.34 -4.12
C LEU A 136 -2.08 -8.57 -2.83
N LEU A 137 -0.95 -9.25 -2.92
CA LEU A 137 -0.07 -9.54 -1.79
C LEU A 137 1.19 -8.68 -1.87
N ALA A 138 1.55 -8.05 -0.74
CA ALA A 138 2.79 -7.34 -0.50
C ALA A 138 3.62 -8.11 0.54
N ARG A 139 4.85 -8.49 0.19
CA ARG A 139 5.81 -9.09 1.13
C ARG A 139 7.03 -8.19 1.31
N LEU A 140 7.40 -7.90 2.54
CA LEU A 140 8.51 -7.00 2.85
C LEU A 140 9.13 -7.24 4.23
N LYS A 141 10.31 -6.68 4.42
CA LYS A 141 10.92 -6.49 5.74
C LYS A 141 10.57 -5.11 6.27
N LEU A 142 10.42 -4.96 7.59
CA LEU A 142 10.07 -3.67 8.23
C LEU A 142 11.24 -2.97 8.90
N SER A 143 12.43 -3.54 8.79
CA SER A 143 13.70 -2.94 9.20
C SER A 143 14.60 -2.66 7.98
N ASP A 144 15.47 -1.66 8.11
CA ASP A 144 16.56 -1.42 7.17
C ASP A 144 17.80 -2.26 7.53
N ALA A 145 18.87 -2.16 6.73
CA ALA A 145 20.12 -2.90 6.96
C ALA A 145 20.81 -2.60 8.32
N ARG A 146 20.38 -1.55 9.03
CA ARG A 146 20.88 -1.17 10.35
C ARG A 146 19.91 -1.55 11.47
N GLY A 147 18.80 -2.23 11.16
CA GLY A 147 17.75 -2.58 12.11
C GLY A 147 16.80 -1.43 12.46
N ASN A 148 16.88 -0.28 11.77
CA ASN A 148 15.95 0.83 12.01
C ASN A 148 14.64 0.61 11.26
N PRO A 149 13.53 1.26 11.68
CA PRO A 149 12.27 1.17 10.96
C PRO A 149 12.43 1.57 9.50
N LEU A 150 11.89 0.75 8.60
CA LEU A 150 11.81 1.09 7.19
C LEU A 150 11.12 2.44 7.03
N CYS A 151 11.63 3.29 6.14
CA CYS A 151 11.10 4.63 5.96
C CYS A 151 11.09 5.08 4.51
N ALA A 152 10.49 6.25 4.25
CA ALA A 152 10.37 6.85 2.93
C ALA A 152 9.55 6.01 1.95
N ALA A 153 9.90 6.03 0.66
CA ALA A 153 9.13 5.32 -0.37
C ALA A 153 9.69 3.92 -0.60
N VAL A 154 8.83 2.91 -0.47
CA VAL A 154 9.16 1.49 -0.59
C VAL A 154 8.69 0.99 -1.94
N ARG A 155 9.64 0.46 -2.71
CA ARG A 155 9.50 -0.13 -4.04
C ARG A 155 10.40 -1.37 -4.11
N PRO A 156 10.21 -2.28 -5.10
CA PRO A 156 11.19 -3.32 -5.36
C PRO A 156 12.62 -2.75 -5.42
N PRO A 157 13.62 -3.45 -4.85
CA PRO A 157 13.55 -4.81 -4.31
C PRO A 157 13.13 -4.92 -2.83
N LEU A 158 12.76 -3.81 -2.17
CA LEU A 158 12.41 -3.82 -0.74
C LEU A 158 11.03 -4.42 -0.44
N ILE A 159 10.19 -4.52 -1.46
CA ILE A 159 8.85 -5.11 -1.41
C ILE A 159 8.65 -5.98 -2.65
N ASP A 160 8.10 -7.16 -2.44
CA ASP A 160 7.63 -8.06 -3.48
C ASP A 160 6.10 -7.96 -3.59
N TRP A 161 5.60 -7.82 -4.82
CA TRP A 161 4.18 -7.72 -5.12
C TRP A 161 3.75 -8.87 -6.00
N SER A 162 2.69 -9.58 -5.61
CA SER A 162 2.14 -10.69 -6.38
C SER A 162 0.62 -10.68 -6.37
N ALA A 163 0.00 -11.15 -7.45
CA ALA A 163 -1.44 -11.38 -7.52
C ALA A 163 -1.79 -12.76 -6.96
N GLY A 164 -2.91 -12.85 -6.27
CA GLY A 164 -3.40 -14.12 -5.73
C GLY A 164 -4.56 -13.91 -4.79
N GLN A 165 -5.40 -14.92 -4.61
CA GLN A 165 -6.50 -14.84 -3.66
C GLN A 165 -5.89 -14.67 -2.26
N VAL A 166 -6.20 -13.56 -1.59
CA VAL A 166 -5.74 -13.32 -0.23
C VAL A 166 -6.87 -13.69 0.72
N GLY A 167 -6.63 -14.71 1.54
CA GLY A 167 -7.54 -15.15 2.60
C GLY A 167 -7.68 -14.13 3.72
#